data_AF-F8CK15-F1
#
_entry.id   AF-F8CK15-F1
#
_cell.length_a   1.000
_cell.length_b   1.000
_cell.length_c   1.000
_cell.angle_alpha   90.00
_cell.angle_beta   90.00
_cell.angle_gamma   90.00
#
_symmetry.space_group_name_H-M   'P 1'
#
loop_
_entity.id
_entity.type
_entity.pdbx_description
1 polymer ?
#
loop_
_entity_poly.entity_id
_entity_poly.type
_entity_poly.pdbx_seq_one_letter_code
_entity_poly.pdbx_strand_id
1 'polypeptide(L)'
;MEHIDLVGGGGASGPTTFDPANPPPGYTNCHNGHCHRDDGALVDYEDIQAELDGGGGGAEATVASLHVDADLDLLADQTLSPACEPSCELGRTQVTRYQWDVAAVDLEGAVRDSRAAPRLHGERRFRLALTAADAPLLVLRGTVDIPSDRENKPRVKLALRLALSPALFDAVDWSATTPGADGVVDLNAAENAAVRTAIVEALAALTPEAEVQREDR
;
A
#
# COMPACT_ATOMS: atom_id res chain seq x y z
N MET A 1 8.24 -7.40 -4.58
CA MET A 1 7.04 -6.90 -3.88
C MET A 1 6.00 -7.97 -4.08
N GLU A 2 5.31 -8.45 -3.04
CA GLU A 2 4.41 -9.61 -3.23
C GLU A 2 2.94 -9.19 -3.34
N HIS A 3 2.53 -8.16 -2.59
CA HIS A 3 1.17 -7.67 -2.61
C HIS A 3 1.07 -6.18 -2.24
N ILE A 4 -0.04 -5.57 -2.67
CA ILE A 4 -0.55 -4.29 -2.17
C ILE A 4 -1.81 -4.58 -1.39
N ASP A 5 -1.78 -4.35 -0.09
CA ASP A 5 -2.98 -4.47 0.74
C ASP A 5 -3.77 -3.17 0.70
N LEU A 6 -5.05 -3.28 0.39
CA LEU A 6 -6.05 -2.26 0.67
C LEU A 6 -6.60 -2.50 2.07
N VAL A 7 -6.61 -1.46 2.89
CA VAL A 7 -7.02 -1.52 4.29
C VAL A 7 -8.19 -0.57 4.51
N GLY A 8 -9.23 -1.09 5.14
CA GLY A 8 -10.45 -0.35 5.40
C GLY A 8 -11.11 -0.73 6.71
N GLY A 9 -12.26 -0.12 6.98
CA GLY A 9 -13.12 -0.56 8.07
C GLY A 9 -13.54 -2.00 7.82
N GLY A 10 -13.17 -2.91 8.73
CA GLY A 10 -13.39 -4.35 8.57
C GLY A 10 -14.86 -4.69 8.38
N GLY A 11 -15.32 -4.71 7.14
CA GLY A 11 -16.58 -5.34 6.73
C GLY A 11 -16.33 -6.84 6.70
N ALA A 12 -16.29 -7.47 7.87
CA ALA A 12 -16.14 -8.91 7.94
C ALA A 12 -17.38 -9.55 7.28
N SER A 13 -17.17 -10.24 6.16
CA SER A 13 -18.09 -11.23 5.60
C SER A 13 -18.11 -12.47 6.51
N GLY A 14 -18.63 -12.28 7.73
CA GLY A 14 -18.85 -13.32 8.73
C GLY A 14 -20.34 -13.40 9.10
N PRO A 15 -20.74 -14.44 9.85
CA PRO A 15 -22.06 -14.44 10.47
C PRO A 15 -22.26 -13.14 11.25
N THR A 16 -23.43 -12.51 11.07
CA THR A 16 -23.78 -11.27 11.75
C THR A 16 -23.60 -11.43 13.26
N THR A 17 -23.08 -10.40 13.92
CA THR A 17 -22.99 -10.37 15.38
C THR A 17 -24.35 -10.11 16.03
N PHE A 18 -25.33 -9.58 15.28
CA PHE A 18 -26.70 -9.42 15.72
C PHE A 18 -27.57 -10.64 15.38
N ASP A 19 -28.55 -10.91 16.25
CA ASP A 19 -29.54 -11.97 16.09
C ASP A 19 -30.73 -11.47 15.25
N PRO A 20 -31.00 -12.03 14.06
CA PRO A 20 -32.14 -11.61 13.24
C PRO A 20 -33.50 -11.84 13.89
N ALA A 21 -33.62 -12.78 14.85
CA ALA A 21 -34.85 -12.97 15.61
C ALA A 21 -35.06 -11.89 16.68
N ASN A 22 -34.00 -11.15 17.05
CA ASN A 22 -34.01 -10.04 17.98
C ASN A 22 -33.22 -8.86 17.38
N PRO A 23 -33.78 -8.21 16.34
CA PRO A 23 -33.02 -7.24 15.56
C PRO A 23 -32.67 -5.98 16.36
N PRO A 24 -31.63 -5.25 15.93
CA PRO A 24 -31.24 -4.02 16.59
C PRO A 24 -32.32 -2.94 16.50
N PRO A 25 -32.25 -1.91 17.37
CA PRO A 25 -33.17 -0.78 17.32
C PRO A 25 -33.21 -0.14 15.94
N GLY A 26 -34.40 0.16 15.43
CA GLY A 26 -34.59 0.72 14.10
C GLY A 26 -34.82 -0.32 12.99
N TYR A 27 -34.67 -1.62 13.29
CA TYR A 27 -34.88 -2.71 12.34
C TYR A 27 -35.92 -3.72 12.83
N THR A 28 -36.71 -4.24 11.89
CA THR A 28 -37.78 -5.20 12.14
C THR A 28 -37.88 -6.20 10.98
N ASN A 29 -38.64 -7.29 11.17
CA ASN A 29 -38.98 -8.26 10.11
C ASN A 29 -37.77 -8.81 9.33
N CYS A 30 -36.72 -9.20 10.05
CA CYS A 30 -35.51 -9.73 9.42
C CYS A 30 -35.72 -11.14 8.86
N HIS A 31 -35.50 -11.31 7.56
CA HIS A 31 -35.58 -12.59 6.89
C HIS A 31 -34.75 -12.58 5.60
N ASN A 32 -34.28 -13.76 5.17
CA ASN A 32 -33.56 -13.93 3.90
C ASN A 32 -32.39 -12.96 3.68
N GLY A 33 -31.67 -12.59 4.75
CA GLY A 33 -30.47 -11.75 4.68
C GLY A 33 -30.72 -10.24 4.71
N HIS A 34 -31.94 -9.78 4.98
CA HIS A 34 -32.27 -8.35 5.13
C HIS A 34 -33.29 -8.09 6.23
N CYS A 35 -33.36 -6.84 6.70
CA CYS A 35 -34.39 -6.35 7.62
C CYS A 35 -35.11 -5.14 7.03
N HIS A 36 -36.31 -4.86 7.55
CA HIS A 36 -37.00 -3.60 7.33
C HIS A 36 -36.54 -2.57 8.35
N ARG A 37 -36.06 -1.42 7.89
CA ARG A 37 -35.78 -0.27 8.75
C ARG A 37 -37.07 0.53 8.99
N ASP A 38 -37.14 1.29 10.08
CA ASP A 38 -38.35 2.04 10.49
C ASP A 38 -38.83 3.07 9.44
N ASP A 39 -37.97 3.51 8.54
CA ASP A 39 -38.30 4.36 7.38
C ASP A 39 -38.93 3.58 6.20
N GLY A 40 -39.10 2.26 6.35
CA GLY A 40 -39.62 1.35 5.33
C GLY A 40 -38.56 0.81 4.37
N ALA A 41 -37.28 1.20 4.53
CA ALA A 41 -36.20 0.69 3.69
C ALA A 41 -35.95 -0.80 3.97
N LEU A 42 -35.57 -1.54 2.92
CA LEU A 42 -35.02 -2.89 3.04
C LEU A 42 -33.50 -2.78 3.09
N VAL A 43 -32.91 -3.22 4.21
CA VAL A 43 -31.48 -3.07 4.52
C VAL A 43 -30.87 -4.45 4.71
N ASP A 44 -29.78 -4.73 4.00
CA ASP A 44 -29.15 -6.05 4.04
C ASP A 44 -28.42 -6.24 5.38
N TYR A 45 -28.27 -7.47 5.85
CA TYR A 45 -27.63 -7.74 7.14
C TYR A 45 -26.21 -7.19 7.25
N GLU A 46 -25.48 -7.15 6.14
CA GLU A 46 -24.13 -6.57 6.08
C GLU A 46 -24.15 -5.06 6.36
N ASP A 47 -25.15 -4.33 5.86
CA ASP A 47 -25.31 -2.90 6.12
C ASP A 47 -25.62 -2.66 7.60
N ILE A 48 -26.52 -3.48 8.16
CA ILE A 48 -26.89 -3.40 9.57
C ILE A 48 -25.68 -3.68 10.45
N GLN A 49 -24.89 -4.70 10.09
CA GLN A 49 -23.66 -5.01 10.80
C GLN A 49 -22.66 -3.85 10.73
N ALA A 50 -22.46 -3.24 9.56
CA ALA A 50 -21.61 -2.06 9.41
C ALA A 50 -22.12 -0.83 10.20
N GLU A 51 -23.43 -0.63 10.29
CA GLU A 51 -24.05 0.40 11.13
C GLU A 51 -23.81 0.11 12.64
N LEU A 52 -23.97 -1.15 13.07
CA LEU A 52 -23.77 -1.59 14.47
C LEU A 52 -22.31 -1.54 14.93
N ASP A 53 -21.38 -1.80 14.01
CA ASP A 53 -19.95 -1.62 14.24
C ASP A 53 -19.57 -0.12 14.30
N GLY A 54 -20.58 0.75 14.37
CA GLY A 54 -20.47 2.14 14.76
C GLY A 54 -20.24 3.08 13.61
N GLY A 55 -20.49 2.67 12.35
CA GLY A 55 -20.33 3.53 11.19
C GLY A 55 -19.02 4.33 11.24
N GLY A 56 -17.90 3.64 11.42
CA GLY A 56 -16.58 4.24 11.60
C GLY A 56 -15.92 3.83 12.91
N GLY A 57 -15.12 2.76 12.87
CA GLY A 57 -14.29 2.37 14.02
C GLY A 57 -14.04 0.87 14.21
N GLY A 58 -14.44 0.02 13.26
CA GLY A 58 -13.94 -1.36 13.24
C GLY A 58 -12.42 -1.39 13.19
N ALA A 59 -11.80 -2.39 13.84
CA ALA A 59 -10.36 -2.63 13.68
C ALA A 59 -10.03 -2.66 12.18
N GLU A 60 -9.01 -1.90 11.79
CA GLU A 60 -8.55 -1.87 10.41
C GLU A 60 -8.23 -3.30 9.97
N ALA A 61 -8.80 -3.72 8.83
CA ALA A 61 -8.55 -5.03 8.26
C ALA A 61 -8.16 -4.88 6.79
N THR A 62 -7.31 -5.79 6.32
CA THR A 62 -7.07 -5.94 4.88
C THR A 62 -8.36 -6.35 4.20
N VAL A 63 -8.87 -5.51 3.30
CA VAL A 63 -10.12 -5.73 2.55
C VAL A 63 -9.86 -6.46 1.24
N ALA A 64 -8.70 -6.22 0.63
CA ALA A 64 -8.23 -6.91 -0.55
C ALA A 64 -6.71 -6.79 -0.65
N SER A 65 -6.04 -7.85 -1.08
CA SER A 65 -4.62 -7.89 -1.42
C SER A 65 -4.47 -8.00 -2.92
N LEU A 66 -3.77 -7.07 -3.56
CA LEU A 66 -3.49 -7.05 -5.00
C LEU A 66 -2.13 -7.69 -5.24
N HIS A 67 -2.09 -8.84 -5.90
CA HIS A 67 -0.84 -9.57 -6.16
C HIS A 67 0.00 -8.88 -7.23
N VAL A 68 1.23 -8.51 -6.86
CA VAL A 68 2.20 -7.89 -7.76
C VAL A 68 3.29 -8.92 -8.03
N ASP A 69 2.95 -9.97 -8.78
CA ASP A 69 3.82 -11.14 -9.02
C ASP A 69 4.93 -10.86 -10.06
N ALA A 70 5.43 -9.63 -10.13
CA ALA A 70 6.47 -9.19 -11.05
C ALA A 70 7.27 -8.02 -10.48
N ASP A 71 8.49 -7.86 -10.99
CA ASP A 71 9.33 -6.70 -10.67
C ASP A 71 8.73 -5.44 -11.29
N LEU A 72 8.63 -4.38 -10.48
CA LEU A 72 8.11 -3.08 -10.91
C LEU A 72 9.29 -2.12 -11.15
N ASP A 73 9.59 -1.83 -12.42
CA ASP A 73 10.45 -0.70 -12.80
C ASP A 73 9.82 0.65 -12.41
N LEU A 74 10.28 1.22 -11.29
CA LEU A 74 9.81 2.51 -10.77
C LEU A 74 10.22 3.73 -11.63
N LEU A 75 11.04 3.54 -12.66
CA LEU A 75 11.42 4.59 -13.60
C LEU A 75 10.53 4.63 -14.85
N ALA A 76 9.69 3.62 -15.03
CA ALA A 76 8.75 3.52 -16.13
C ALA A 76 7.30 3.65 -15.64
N ASP A 77 6.47 4.34 -16.41
CA ASP A 77 5.03 4.32 -16.20
C ASP A 77 4.50 2.92 -16.55
N GLN A 78 3.91 2.25 -15.56
CA GLN A 78 3.41 0.89 -15.71
C GLN A 78 1.97 0.80 -15.25
N THR A 79 1.17 0.03 -15.99
CA THR A 79 -0.20 -0.30 -15.62
C THR A 79 -0.27 -1.80 -15.40
N LEU A 80 -0.71 -2.20 -14.21
CA LEU A 80 -0.89 -3.59 -13.83
C LEU A 80 -2.38 -3.93 -13.77
N SER A 81 -2.69 -5.21 -13.96
CA SER A 81 -4.02 -5.78 -13.70
C SER A 81 -3.85 -6.95 -12.74
N PRO A 82 -3.52 -6.68 -11.48
CA PRO A 82 -3.20 -7.71 -10.50
C PRO A 82 -4.44 -8.55 -10.19
N ALA A 83 -4.23 -9.82 -9.85
CA ALA A 83 -5.26 -10.61 -9.19
C ALA A 83 -5.48 -10.08 -7.77
N CYS A 84 -6.69 -10.17 -7.24
CA CYS A 84 -6.98 -9.78 -5.87
C CYS A 84 -7.42 -10.98 -5.03
N GLU A 85 -7.00 -11.00 -3.77
CA GLU A 85 -7.48 -11.91 -2.74
C GLU A 85 -8.22 -11.13 -1.63
N PRO A 86 -9.40 -11.56 -1.17
CA PRO A 86 -10.18 -12.70 -1.68
C PRO A 86 -10.89 -12.40 -3.01
N SER A 87 -11.11 -11.13 -3.36
CA SER A 87 -11.78 -10.70 -4.60
C SER A 87 -11.42 -9.26 -4.95
N CYS A 88 -11.47 -8.89 -6.23
CA CYS A 88 -11.38 -7.49 -6.67
C CYS A 88 -12.71 -6.75 -6.57
N GLU A 89 -13.81 -7.47 -6.33
CA GLU A 89 -15.08 -6.88 -5.94
C GLU A 89 -15.05 -6.62 -4.43
N LEU A 90 -14.95 -5.33 -4.07
CA LEU A 90 -14.94 -4.91 -2.69
C LEU A 90 -16.35 -5.07 -2.10
N GLY A 91 -16.43 -5.63 -0.89
CA GLY A 91 -17.64 -5.57 -0.09
C GLY A 91 -18.02 -4.12 0.26
N ARG A 92 -19.13 -3.93 0.97
CA ARG A 92 -19.47 -2.60 1.46
C ARG A 92 -18.52 -2.17 2.57
N THR A 93 -17.70 -1.16 2.31
CA THR A 93 -16.66 -0.69 3.23
C THR A 93 -16.12 0.67 2.79
N GLN A 94 -15.28 1.26 3.63
CA GLN A 94 -14.44 2.41 3.31
C GLN A 94 -12.97 1.98 3.35
N VAL A 95 -12.28 2.04 2.22
CA VAL A 95 -10.82 1.88 2.16
C VAL A 95 -10.17 3.21 2.48
N THR A 96 -9.30 3.23 3.48
CA THR A 96 -8.66 4.45 4.00
C THR A 96 -7.14 4.44 3.83
N ARG A 97 -6.55 3.26 3.64
CA ARG A 97 -5.10 3.08 3.55
C ARG A 97 -4.77 1.99 2.54
N TYR A 98 -3.56 2.07 1.99
CA TYR A 98 -2.91 0.94 1.36
C TYR A 98 -1.52 0.71 1.98
N GLN A 99 -1.04 -0.53 1.87
CA GLN A 99 0.25 -0.97 2.38
C GLN A 99 0.98 -1.79 1.30
N TRP A 100 2.26 -1.49 1.07
CA TRP A 100 3.10 -2.24 0.14
C TRP A 100 4.19 -2.96 0.91
N ASP A 101 4.18 -4.28 0.82
CA ASP A 101 5.19 -5.13 1.42
C ASP A 101 6.29 -5.39 0.39
N VAL A 102 7.42 -4.71 0.59
CA VAL A 102 8.54 -4.73 -0.36
C VAL A 102 9.47 -5.90 -0.04
N ALA A 103 9.34 -6.98 -0.81
CA ALA A 103 10.17 -8.17 -0.67
C ALA A 103 11.56 -8.05 -1.32
N ALA A 104 11.76 -7.16 -2.28
CA ALA A 104 13.04 -7.00 -2.97
C ALA A 104 13.23 -5.55 -3.43
N VAL A 105 14.49 -5.11 -3.47
CA VAL A 105 14.89 -3.79 -3.97
C VAL A 105 16.17 -3.94 -4.77
N ASP A 106 16.11 -3.58 -6.04
CA ASP A 106 17.26 -3.45 -6.92
C ASP A 106 17.44 -1.98 -7.32
N LEU A 107 18.61 -1.42 -7.00
CA LEU A 107 18.99 -0.06 -7.38
C LEU A 107 20.35 -0.07 -8.06
N GLU A 108 20.40 0.50 -9.25
CA GLU A 108 21.64 0.84 -9.93
C GLU A 108 21.63 2.32 -10.28
N GLY A 109 22.78 2.97 -10.15
CA GLY A 109 22.84 4.39 -10.44
C GLY A 109 24.20 5.01 -10.30
N ALA A 110 24.19 6.33 -10.44
CA ALA A 110 25.36 7.17 -10.28
C ALA A 110 25.01 8.40 -9.46
N VAL A 111 25.85 8.71 -8.48
CA VAL A 111 25.74 9.90 -7.64
C VAL A 111 26.85 10.88 -7.96
N ARG A 112 26.49 12.16 -7.95
CA ARG A 112 27.38 13.29 -8.16
C ARG A 112 27.07 14.34 -7.12
N ASP A 113 28.10 15.01 -6.60
CA ASP A 113 27.92 16.13 -5.69
C ASP A 113 28.05 17.46 -6.46
N SER A 114 26.91 18.11 -6.70
CA SER A 114 26.84 19.36 -7.47
C SER A 114 27.02 20.62 -6.62
N ARG A 115 27.39 20.49 -5.33
CA ARG A 115 27.65 21.65 -4.48
C ARG A 115 28.91 22.39 -4.91
N ALA A 116 28.95 23.71 -4.63
CA ALA A 116 30.11 24.55 -4.92
C ALA A 116 31.39 24.06 -4.21
N ALA A 117 31.25 23.52 -3.00
CA ALA A 117 32.30 22.79 -2.28
C ALA A 117 31.85 21.33 -2.12
N PRO A 118 32.22 20.44 -3.05
CA PRO A 118 31.73 19.06 -3.06
C PRO A 118 32.39 18.23 -1.94
N ARG A 119 31.60 17.39 -1.27
CA ARG A 119 32.07 16.31 -0.37
C ARG A 119 32.59 15.11 -1.15
N LEU A 120 32.00 14.86 -2.33
CA LEU A 120 32.39 13.79 -3.25
C LEU A 120 32.88 14.40 -4.56
N HIS A 121 34.13 14.12 -4.93
CA HIS A 121 34.65 14.53 -6.23
C HIS A 121 34.26 13.53 -7.32
N GLY A 122 33.75 14.06 -8.44
CA GLY A 122 33.40 13.26 -9.61
C GLY A 122 32.06 12.52 -9.50
N GLU A 123 31.94 11.46 -10.28
CA GLU A 123 30.79 10.55 -10.28
C GLU A 123 31.15 9.26 -9.55
N ARG A 124 30.21 8.72 -8.77
CA ARG A 124 30.34 7.41 -8.16
C ARG A 124 29.17 6.53 -8.57
N ARG A 125 29.48 5.41 -9.24
CA ARG A 125 28.49 4.39 -9.61
C ARG A 125 28.28 3.46 -8.44
N PHE A 126 27.04 2.99 -8.28
CA PHE A 126 26.69 2.05 -7.24
C PHE A 126 25.68 1.02 -7.73
N ARG A 127 25.64 -0.11 -7.02
CA ARG A 127 24.59 -1.11 -7.11
C ARG A 127 24.16 -1.57 -5.72
N LEU A 128 22.89 -1.91 -5.59
CA LEU A 128 22.28 -2.50 -4.40
C LEU A 128 21.24 -3.52 -4.87
N ALA A 129 21.30 -4.74 -4.35
CA ALA A 129 20.34 -5.79 -4.64
C ALA A 129 19.93 -6.48 -3.35
N LEU A 130 18.76 -6.17 -2.80
CA LEU A 130 18.27 -6.71 -1.54
C LEU A 130 17.08 -7.62 -1.78
N THR A 131 17.04 -8.72 -1.04
CA THR A 131 15.89 -9.64 -1.02
C THR A 131 15.58 -9.97 0.44
N ALA A 132 14.29 -9.92 0.77
CA ALA A 132 13.74 -10.37 2.03
C ALA A 132 14.01 -11.88 2.22
N ALA A 133 14.23 -12.28 3.48
CA ALA A 133 14.32 -13.69 3.85
C ALA A 133 12.97 -14.18 4.40
N ASP A 134 12.57 -13.64 5.56
CA ASP A 134 11.37 -14.09 6.29
C ASP A 134 10.31 -12.99 6.50
N ALA A 135 10.66 -11.73 6.27
CA ALA A 135 9.83 -10.56 6.49
C ALA A 135 10.12 -9.49 5.42
N PRO A 136 9.16 -8.61 5.09
CA PRO A 136 9.38 -7.57 4.09
C PRO A 136 10.59 -6.70 4.47
N LEU A 137 11.38 -6.31 3.46
CA LEU A 137 12.54 -5.42 3.65
C LEU A 137 12.12 -4.07 4.23
N LEU A 138 10.99 -3.57 3.74
CA LEU A 138 10.35 -2.34 4.19
C LEU A 138 8.86 -2.38 3.85
N VAL A 139 8.10 -1.56 4.57
CA VAL A 139 6.65 -1.47 4.41
C VAL A 139 6.29 -0.01 4.11
N LEU A 140 5.82 0.25 2.90
CA LEU A 140 5.36 1.58 2.49
C LEU A 140 3.88 1.72 2.77
N ARG A 141 3.46 2.86 3.31
CA ARG A 141 2.06 3.13 3.64
C ARG A 141 1.64 4.47 3.07
N GLY A 142 0.41 4.52 2.56
CA GLY A 142 -0.21 5.76 2.11
C GLY A 142 -1.72 5.73 2.34
N THR A 143 -2.32 6.91 2.37
CA THR A 143 -3.77 7.07 2.54
C THR A 143 -4.48 7.03 1.21
N VAL A 144 -5.70 6.52 1.21
CA VAL A 144 -6.59 6.55 0.04
C VAL A 144 -8.03 6.75 0.52
N ASP A 145 -8.91 7.26 -0.34
CA ASP A 145 -10.32 7.42 -0.04
C ASP A 145 -11.15 6.68 -1.08
N ILE A 146 -11.61 5.47 -0.73
CA ILE A 146 -12.46 4.64 -1.59
C ILE A 146 -13.68 4.18 -0.78
N PRO A 147 -14.78 4.95 -0.81
CA PRO A 147 -16.08 4.43 -0.43
C PRO A 147 -16.49 3.34 -1.43
N SER A 148 -16.80 2.16 -0.89
CA SER A 148 -17.40 1.02 -1.58
C SER A 148 -18.83 0.89 -1.04
N ASP A 149 -19.75 1.63 -1.64
CA ASP A 149 -21.15 1.69 -1.23
C ASP A 149 -22.05 1.80 -2.47
N ARG A 150 -23.37 1.90 -2.24
CA ARG A 150 -24.36 2.05 -3.32
C ARG A 150 -24.49 3.48 -3.86
N GLU A 151 -23.94 4.47 -3.17
CA GLU A 151 -24.06 5.89 -3.54
C GLU A 151 -22.96 6.33 -4.51
N ASN A 152 -21.86 5.57 -4.56
CA ASN A 152 -20.70 5.82 -5.42
C ASN A 152 -20.69 4.95 -6.68
N LYS A 153 -19.98 5.41 -7.72
CA LYS A 153 -19.79 4.63 -8.94
C LYS A 153 -19.08 3.30 -8.63
N PRO A 154 -19.50 2.18 -9.25
CA PRO A 154 -19.06 0.84 -8.86
C PRO A 154 -17.63 0.51 -9.29
N ARG A 155 -17.02 1.30 -10.18
CA ARG A 155 -15.65 1.08 -10.64
C ARG A 155 -14.72 2.18 -10.18
N VAL A 156 -13.55 1.77 -9.72
CA VAL A 156 -12.46 2.64 -9.32
C VAL A 156 -11.21 2.25 -10.08
N LYS A 157 -10.58 3.23 -10.71
CA LYS A 157 -9.21 3.15 -11.15
C LYS A 157 -8.32 3.74 -10.06
N LEU A 158 -7.44 2.91 -9.52
CA LEU A 158 -6.45 3.31 -8.55
C LEU A 158 -5.11 3.50 -9.27
N ALA A 159 -4.61 4.73 -9.32
CA ALA A 159 -3.27 5.03 -9.77
C ALA A 159 -2.37 5.22 -8.55
N LEU A 160 -1.32 4.43 -8.46
CA LEU A 160 -0.35 4.45 -7.38
C LEU A 160 0.96 5.00 -7.91
N ARG A 161 1.55 5.97 -7.20
CA ARG A 161 2.79 6.63 -7.59
C ARG A 161 3.78 6.60 -6.45
N LEU A 162 5.01 6.19 -6.74
CA LEU A 162 6.13 6.30 -5.82
C LEU A 162 7.21 7.16 -6.47
N ALA A 163 7.42 8.37 -5.96
CA ALA A 163 8.42 9.28 -6.50
C ALA A 163 9.79 9.00 -5.87
N LEU A 164 10.73 8.49 -6.66
CA LEU A 164 12.15 8.43 -6.27
C LEU A 164 12.80 9.78 -6.58
N SER A 165 13.08 10.57 -5.55
CA SER A 165 13.74 11.87 -5.69
C SER A 165 15.23 11.79 -5.32
N PRO A 166 16.08 12.70 -5.83
CA PRO A 166 17.48 12.79 -5.41
C PRO A 166 17.67 12.94 -3.89
N ALA A 167 16.66 13.46 -3.19
CA ALA A 167 16.70 13.62 -1.73
C ALA A 167 16.91 12.28 -0.99
N LEU A 168 16.53 11.15 -1.60
CA LEU A 168 16.82 9.81 -1.09
C LEU A 168 18.32 9.59 -0.84
N PHE A 169 19.16 10.21 -1.68
CA PHE A 169 20.60 10.01 -1.70
C PHE A 169 21.39 11.17 -1.09
N ASP A 170 20.77 12.32 -0.82
CA ASP A 170 21.44 13.53 -0.34
C ASP A 170 21.95 13.42 1.10
N ALA A 171 21.21 12.68 1.93
CA ALA A 171 21.54 12.43 3.34
C ALA A 171 22.67 11.39 3.51
N VAL A 172 23.00 10.65 2.45
CA VAL A 172 23.98 9.57 2.47
C VAL A 172 25.39 10.13 2.32
N ASP A 173 26.30 9.72 3.20
CA ASP A 173 27.73 10.06 3.06
C ASP A 173 28.41 9.14 2.05
N TRP A 174 28.28 9.51 0.78
CA TRP A 174 28.93 8.79 -0.32
C TRP A 174 30.45 8.84 -0.28
N SER A 175 31.06 9.78 0.44
CA SER A 175 32.52 9.85 0.55
C SER A 175 33.10 8.69 1.36
N ALA A 176 32.31 8.12 2.28
CA ALA A 176 32.68 6.97 3.11
C ALA A 176 32.56 5.61 2.40
N THR A 177 32.04 5.57 1.17
CA THR A 177 31.91 4.32 0.41
C THR A 177 33.26 3.84 -0.13
N THR A 178 33.43 2.52 -0.16
CA THR A 178 34.59 1.85 -0.77
C THR A 178 34.16 1.21 -2.10
N PRO A 179 34.69 1.67 -3.25
CA PRO A 179 34.45 1.03 -4.54
C PRO A 179 35.09 -0.35 -4.62
N GLY A 180 34.44 -1.27 -5.34
CA GLY A 180 34.99 -2.57 -5.69
C GLY A 180 36.10 -2.47 -6.74
N ALA A 181 36.66 -3.63 -7.11
CA ALA A 181 37.73 -3.71 -8.12
C ALA A 181 37.31 -3.25 -9.53
N ASP A 182 36.00 -3.28 -9.82
CA ASP A 182 35.38 -2.77 -11.04
C ASP A 182 35.10 -1.26 -11.00
N GLY A 183 35.45 -0.58 -9.89
CA GLY A 183 35.19 0.84 -9.67
C GLY A 183 33.74 1.17 -9.31
N VAL A 184 32.88 0.16 -9.12
CA VAL A 184 31.47 0.32 -8.70
C VAL A 184 31.38 0.11 -7.19
N VAL A 185 30.63 0.96 -6.49
CA VAL A 185 30.30 0.73 -5.08
C VAL A 185 29.26 -0.36 -4.99
N ASP A 186 29.66 -1.51 -4.47
CA ASP A 186 28.73 -2.59 -4.13
C ASP A 186 28.19 -2.33 -2.71
N LEU A 187 26.93 -1.92 -2.61
CA LEU A 187 26.29 -1.63 -1.33
C LEU A 187 25.90 -2.90 -0.57
N ASN A 188 25.94 -4.08 -1.20
CA ASN A 188 25.79 -5.36 -0.51
C ASN A 188 27.05 -5.76 0.27
N ALA A 189 28.21 -5.21 -0.11
CA ALA A 189 29.47 -5.47 0.57
C ALA A 189 29.43 -5.01 2.05
N ALA A 190 30.17 -5.70 2.92
CA ALA A 190 30.12 -5.47 4.37
C ALA A 190 30.69 -4.09 4.74
N GLU A 191 31.72 -3.65 4.03
CA GLU A 191 32.37 -2.34 4.20
C GLU A 191 31.42 -1.16 3.92
N ASN A 192 30.37 -1.36 3.12
CA ASN A 192 29.39 -0.33 2.77
C ASN A 192 28.09 -0.45 3.58
N ALA A 193 28.08 -1.27 4.64
CA ALA A 193 26.87 -1.56 5.42
C ALA A 193 26.18 -0.32 6.01
N ALA A 194 26.93 0.66 6.52
CA ALA A 194 26.35 1.89 7.07
C ALA A 194 25.60 2.71 6.01
N VAL A 195 26.16 2.78 4.80
CA VAL A 195 25.57 3.48 3.65
C VAL A 195 24.32 2.72 3.16
N ARG A 196 24.40 1.39 3.09
CA ARG A 196 23.24 0.54 2.79
C ARG A 196 22.10 0.78 3.78
N THR A 197 22.38 0.77 5.09
CA THR A 197 21.36 1.02 6.12
C THR A 197 20.69 2.38 5.92
N ALA A 198 21.47 3.45 5.69
CA ALA A 198 20.92 4.78 5.44
C ALA A 198 20.01 4.84 4.21
N ILE A 199 20.35 4.13 3.13
CA ILE A 199 19.51 4.05 1.93
C ILE A 199 18.20 3.28 2.22
N VAL A 200 18.27 2.16 2.95
CA VAL A 200 17.08 1.39 3.32
C VAL A 200 16.15 2.21 4.22
N GLU A 201 16.69 2.95 5.19
CA GLU A 201 15.92 3.87 6.02
C GLU A 201 15.27 4.98 5.20
N ALA A 202 15.99 5.57 4.24
CA ALA A 202 15.46 6.59 3.35
C ALA A 202 14.34 6.05 2.44
N LEU A 203 14.48 4.80 1.95
CA LEU A 203 13.44 4.12 1.16
C LEU A 203 12.20 3.85 2.01
N ALA A 204 12.37 3.40 3.27
CA ALA A 204 11.27 3.13 4.18
C ALA A 204 10.50 4.40 4.59
N ALA A 205 11.13 5.57 4.47
CA ALA A 205 10.49 6.86 4.72
C ALA A 205 9.70 7.41 3.51
N LEU A 206 9.76 6.74 2.35
CA LEU A 206 8.98 7.15 1.19
C LEU A 206 7.48 6.99 1.47
N THR A 207 6.70 7.97 1.03
CA THR A 207 5.24 7.92 1.11
C THR A 207 4.72 7.81 -0.32
N PRO A 208 4.16 6.67 -0.73
CA PRO A 208 3.51 6.58 -2.02
C PRO A 208 2.28 7.51 -2.04
N GLU A 209 1.89 7.92 -3.24
CA GLU A 209 0.71 8.72 -3.51
C GLU A 209 -0.32 7.86 -4.23
N ALA A 210 -1.60 8.10 -3.95
CA ALA A 210 -2.70 7.46 -4.65
C ALA A 210 -3.61 8.51 -5.28
N GLU A 211 -3.98 8.27 -6.53
CA GLU A 211 -5.04 8.99 -7.22
C GLU A 211 -6.19 8.01 -7.50
N VAL A 212 -7.40 8.43 -7.14
CA VAL A 212 -8.62 7.64 -7.26
C VAL A 212 -9.50 8.26 -8.33
N GLN A 213 -9.75 7.53 -9.42
CA GLN A 213 -10.66 7.96 -10.48
C GLN A 213 -11.87 7.02 -10.52
N ARG A 214 -13.07 7.61 -10.51
CA ARG A 214 -14.34 6.87 -10.58
C ARG A 214 -14.80 6.75 -12.03
N GLU A 215 -15.05 5.53 -12.47
CA GLU A 215 -15.42 5.23 -13.85
C GLU A 215 -16.91 4.87 -13.95
N ASP A 216 -17.54 5.26 -15.05
CA ASP A 216 -18.84 4.69 -15.44
C ASP A 216 -18.65 3.26 -15.98
N ARG A 217 -19.74 2.52 -16.06
CA ARG A 217 -19.74 1.10 -16.48
C ARG A 217 -19.17 0.89 -17.89
#